data_AF-A0A366ID26-F1
#
_entry.id   AF-A0A366ID26-F1
#
_cell.length_a   1.000
_cell.length_b   1.000
_cell.length_c   1.000
_cell.angle_alpha   90.00
_cell.angle_beta   90.00
_cell.angle_gamma   90.00
#
_symmetry.space_group_name_H-M   'P 1'
#
loop_
_entity.id
_entity.type
_entity.pdbx_description
1 polymer ?
#
loop_
_entity_poly.entity_id
_entity_poly.type
_entity_poly.pdbx_seq_one_letter_code
_entity_poly.pdbx_strand_id
1 'polypeptide(L)'
;MNLEELRLNCAIKHLLIAMWVYPTLPEKMLMVIAMIFGAHLLPYGWLYKSKSYILFAILVPILSLIIGVSFEPYKLAIMMIIIEILFSICLIVENKKILSEFKLNL
;
A
#
# COMPACT_ATOMS: atom_id res chain seq x y z
N MET A 1 3.33 -25.26 -3.37
CA MET A 1 3.94 -24.17 -2.58
C MET A 1 2.79 -23.37 -2.00
N ASN A 2 2.47 -23.61 -0.73
CA ASN A 2 1.17 -23.26 -0.15
C ASN A 2 1.09 -21.75 0.14
N LEU A 3 0.00 -21.14 -0.33
CA LEU A 3 -0.27 -19.69 -0.25
C LEU A 3 -0.25 -19.15 1.20
N GLU A 4 -0.45 -20.02 2.19
CA GLU A 4 -0.37 -19.69 3.62
C GLU A 4 1.08 -19.40 4.08
N GLU A 5 2.09 -20.13 3.59
CA GLU A 5 3.50 -19.88 3.95
C GLU A 5 4.03 -18.57 3.34
N LEU A 6 3.59 -18.23 2.12
CA LEU A 6 3.98 -16.99 1.44
C LEU A 6 3.34 -15.76 2.11
N ARG A 7 2.10 -15.89 2.60
CA ARG A 7 1.43 -14.86 3.41
C ARG A 7 2.12 -14.66 4.76
N LEU A 8 2.51 -15.75 5.44
CA LEU A 8 3.15 -15.68 6.75
C LEU A 8 4.54 -15.02 6.70
N ASN A 9 5.37 -15.38 5.72
CA ASN A 9 6.74 -14.88 5.60
C ASN A 9 6.82 -13.39 5.17
N CYS A 10 5.79 -12.89 4.48
CA CYS A 10 5.66 -11.48 4.16
C CYS A 10 5.23 -10.67 5.39
N ALA A 11 4.17 -11.07 6.09
CA ALA A 11 3.64 -10.31 7.23
C ALA A 11 4.62 -10.24 8.41
N ILE A 12 5.30 -11.35 8.73
CA ILE A 12 6.26 -11.40 9.85
C ILE A 12 7.44 -10.45 9.63
N LYS A 13 7.97 -10.34 8.40
CA LYS A 13 9.07 -9.41 8.09
C LYS A 13 8.67 -7.94 8.28
N HIS A 14 7.49 -7.55 7.82
CA HIS A 14 7.01 -6.17 7.97
C HIS A 14 6.70 -5.81 9.43
N LEU A 15 6.17 -6.76 10.21
CA LEU A 15 5.93 -6.56 11.65
C LEU A 15 7.23 -6.40 12.45
N LEU A 16 8.27 -7.17 12.12
CA LEU A 16 9.59 -7.04 12.76
C LEU A 16 10.24 -5.67 12.49
N ILE A 17 10.15 -5.15 11.25
CA ILE A 17 10.65 -3.79 10.93
C ILE A 17 9.86 -2.73 11.72
N ALA A 18 8.53 -2.87 11.84
CA ALA A 18 7.69 -1.90 12.55
C ALA A 18 8.00 -1.87 14.06
N MET A 19 8.18 -3.04 14.70
CA MET A 19 8.53 -3.13 16.12
C MET A 19 9.93 -2.59 16.44
N TRP A 20 10.87 -2.65 15.48
CA TRP A 20 12.25 -2.17 15.67
C TRP A 20 12.43 -0.65 15.46
N VAL A 21 11.59 -0.03 14.62
CA VAL A 21 11.58 1.44 14.41
C VAL A 21 10.82 2.17 15.52
N TYR A 22 9.88 1.51 16.20
CA TYR A 22 9.06 2.08 17.27
C TYR A 22 9.84 2.79 18.40
N PRO A 23 10.96 2.25 18.92
CA PRO A 23 11.71 2.89 20.00
C PRO A 23 12.71 3.95 19.56
N THR A 24 13.01 4.11 18.26
CA THR A 24 14.12 4.96 17.80
C THR A 24 13.69 6.38 17.40
N LEU A 25 12.55 6.56 16.71
CA LEU A 25 12.08 7.88 16.26
C LEU A 25 10.54 7.92 16.09
N PRO A 26 9.75 8.20 17.15
CA PRO A 26 8.29 8.21 17.08
C PRO A 26 7.73 9.29 16.14
N GLU A 27 8.46 10.39 15.93
CA GLU A 27 8.06 11.50 15.05
C GLU A 27 8.08 11.15 13.55
N LYS A 28 8.86 10.13 13.16
CA LYS A 28 8.97 9.67 11.76
C LYS A 28 8.27 8.32 11.52
N MET A 29 7.55 7.82 12.52
CA MET A 29 6.83 6.55 12.46
C MET A 29 5.79 6.52 11.32
N LEU A 30 5.05 7.60 11.15
CA LEU A 30 4.03 7.75 10.10
C LEU A 30 4.61 7.58 8.69
N MET A 31 5.83 8.07 8.45
CA MET A 31 6.53 7.89 7.19
C MET A 31 6.90 6.43 6.96
N VAL A 32 7.43 5.75 7.98
CA VAL A 32 7.83 4.34 7.89
C VAL A 32 6.63 3.44 7.64
N ILE A 33 5.52 3.66 8.35
CA ILE A 33 4.27 2.93 8.15
C ILE A 33 3.73 3.15 6.73
N ALA A 34 3.78 4.38 6.22
CA ALA A 34 3.37 4.70 4.86
C ALA A 34 4.20 3.99 3.79
N MET A 35 5.52 3.88 3.98
CA MET A 35 6.38 3.10 3.10
C MET A 35 6.08 1.60 3.16
N ILE A 36 5.85 1.05 4.35
CA ILE A 36 5.45 -0.35 4.55
C ILE A 36 4.11 -0.64 3.85
N PHE A 37 3.15 0.27 3.96
CA PHE A 37 1.85 0.15 3.29
C PHE A 37 2.02 0.07 1.76
N GLY A 38 2.84 0.95 1.18
CA GLY A 38 3.15 0.90 -0.25
C GLY A 38 3.83 -0.40 -0.68
N ALA A 39 4.82 -0.86 0.08
CA ALA A 39 5.52 -2.13 -0.20
C ALA A 39 4.57 -3.34 -0.15
N HIS A 40 3.61 -3.34 0.78
CA HIS A 40 2.60 -4.40 0.90
C HIS A 40 1.65 -4.47 -0.30
N LEU A 41 1.43 -3.37 -1.03
CA LEU A 41 0.55 -3.35 -2.22
C LEU A 41 1.16 -4.09 -3.43
N LEU A 42 2.48 -4.25 -3.48
CA LEU A 42 3.20 -4.86 -4.61
C LEU A 42 2.87 -6.36 -4.82
N PRO A 43 2.86 -7.24 -3.80
CA PRO A 43 2.43 -8.63 -3.97
C PRO A 43 0.96 -8.78 -4.41
N TYR A 44 0.07 -7.85 -4.03
CA TYR A 44 -1.31 -7.85 -4.51
C TYR A 44 -1.42 -7.47 -5.98
N GLY A 45 -0.56 -6.55 -6.46
CA GLY A 45 -0.52 -6.21 -7.89
C GLY A 45 -0.17 -7.40 -8.78
N TRP A 46 0.68 -8.31 -8.31
CA TRP A 46 0.99 -9.53 -9.03
C TRP A 46 -0.16 -10.56 -8.97
N LEU A 47 -0.82 -10.70 -7.82
CA LEU A 47 -1.90 -11.67 -7.62
C LEU A 47 -3.19 -11.30 -8.37
N TYR A 48 -3.55 -10.02 -8.41
CA TYR A 48 -4.76 -9.53 -9.09
C TYR A 48 -4.52 -9.11 -10.55
N LYS A 49 -3.26 -9.14 -11.05
CA LYS A 49 -2.85 -8.63 -12.38
C LYS A 49 -3.34 -7.20 -12.71
N SER A 50 -3.68 -6.44 -11.67
CA SER A 50 -4.21 -5.09 -11.78
C SER A 50 -3.08 -4.07 -11.82
N LYS A 51 -3.02 -3.28 -12.90
CA LYS A 51 -1.96 -2.27 -13.09
C LYS A 51 -2.03 -1.17 -12.02
N SER A 52 -3.22 -0.87 -11.51
CA SER A 52 -3.43 0.15 -10.47
C SER A 52 -2.63 -0.17 -9.20
N TYR A 53 -2.66 -1.42 -8.73
CA TYR A 53 -1.94 -1.84 -7.53
C TYR A 53 -0.43 -1.62 -7.63
N ILE A 54 0.19 -1.93 -8.77
CA ILE A 54 1.64 -1.76 -8.97
C ILE A 54 2.00 -0.27 -9.01
N LEU A 55 1.16 0.55 -9.65
CA LEU A 55 1.37 2.00 -9.76
C LEU A 55 1.32 2.66 -8.38
N PHE A 56 0.30 2.37 -7.58
CA PHE A 56 0.17 2.90 -6.22
C PHE A 56 1.24 2.34 -5.27
N ALA A 57 1.68 1.09 -5.43
CA ALA A 57 2.73 0.48 -4.60
C ALA A 57 4.08 1.21 -4.69
N ILE A 58 4.40 1.79 -5.86
CA ILE A 58 5.64 2.56 -6.07
C ILE A 58 5.41 4.05 -5.75
N LEU A 59 4.23 4.58 -6.09
CA LEU A 59 3.90 5.98 -5.90
C LEU A 59 3.84 6.36 -4.40
N VAL A 60 3.21 5.53 -3.56
CA VAL A 60 3.00 5.83 -2.13
C VAL A 60 4.31 5.96 -1.35
N PRO A 61 5.29 5.04 -1.45
CA PRO A 61 6.56 5.17 -0.75
C PRO A 61 7.38 6.38 -1.22
N ILE A 62 7.38 6.67 -2.53
CA ILE A 62 8.12 7.82 -3.09
C ILE A 62 7.54 9.13 -2.56
N LEU A 63 6.22 9.29 -2.59
CA LEU A 63 5.58 10.50 -2.07
C LEU A 63 5.75 10.62 -0.55
N SER A 64 5.64 9.51 0.19
CA SER A 64 5.88 9.46 1.63
C SER A 64 7.31 9.88 1.99
N LEU A 65 8.31 9.47 1.20
CA LEU A 65 9.71 9.84 1.41
C LEU A 65 9.94 11.34 1.20
N ILE A 66 9.42 11.92 0.11
CA ILE A 66 9.57 13.34 -0.21
C ILE A 66 8.93 14.22 0.88
N ILE A 67 7.72 13.85 1.30
CA ILE A 67 6.92 14.62 2.25
C ILE A 67 7.42 14.40 3.68
N GLY A 68 7.82 13.17 4.03
CA GLY A 68 8.24 12.79 5.39
C GLY A 68 9.60 13.38 5.81
N VAL A 69 10.47 13.68 4.85
CA VAL A 69 11.74 14.38 5.09
C VAL A 69 11.52 15.89 5.29
N SER A 70 10.58 16.49 4.56
CA SER A 70 10.44 17.95 4.46
C SER A 70 9.37 18.56 5.38
N PHE A 71 8.37 17.78 5.81
CA PHE A 71 7.19 18.29 6.51
C PHE A 71 6.91 17.60 7.85
N GLU A 72 6.07 18.25 8.65
CA GLU A 72 5.49 17.69 9.88
C GLU A 72 4.57 16.48 9.60
N PRO A 73 4.48 15.52 10.52
CA PRO A 73 3.76 14.26 10.32
C PRO A 73 2.25 14.43 10.08
N TYR A 74 1.63 15.51 10.56
CA TYR A 74 0.21 15.82 10.33
C TYR A 74 -0.13 15.98 8.84
N LYS A 75 0.72 16.66 8.07
CA LYS A 75 0.50 16.87 6.62
C LYS A 75 0.61 15.55 5.86
N LEU A 76 1.50 14.67 6.30
CA LEU A 76 1.69 13.34 5.73
C LEU A 76 0.47 12.45 5.99
N ALA A 77 -0.10 12.50 7.20
CA ALA A 77 -1.30 11.72 7.53
C ALA A 77 -2.51 12.08 6.65
N ILE A 78 -2.79 13.38 6.45
CA ILE A 78 -3.89 13.84 5.60
C ILE A 78 -3.69 13.38 4.15
N MET A 79 -2.46 13.48 3.66
CA MET A 79 -2.11 13.07 2.31
C MET A 79 -2.31 11.56 2.10
N MET A 80 -1.97 10.73 3.10
CA MET A 80 -2.21 9.29 3.06
C MET A 80 -3.70 8.96 3.00
N ILE A 81 -4.54 9.64 3.80
CA ILE A 81 -6.01 9.44 3.77
C ILE A 81 -6.58 9.74 2.37
N ILE A 82 -6.15 10.84 1.74
CA ILE A 82 -6.61 11.21 0.40
C ILE A 82 -6.21 10.14 -0.63
N ILE A 83 -4.97 9.63 -0.54
CA ILE A 83 -4.49 8.57 -1.43
C ILE A 83 -5.27 7.27 -1.22
N GLU A 84 -5.58 6.88 0.01
CA GLU A 84 -6.34 5.66 0.31
C GLU A 84 -7.78 5.72 -0.24
N ILE A 85 -8.41 6.90 -0.17
CA ILE A 85 -9.73 7.14 -0.77
C ILE A 85 -9.64 7.01 -2.30
N LEU A 86 -8.65 7.68 -2.92
CA LEU A 86 -8.44 7.61 -4.36
C LEU A 86 -8.15 6.17 -4.82
N PHE A 87 -7.35 5.45 -4.05
CA PHE A 87 -7.01 4.05 -4.28
C PHE A 87 -8.26 3.17 -4.23
N SER A 88 -9.10 3.32 -3.21
CA SER A 88 -10.36 2.59 -3.06
C SER A 88 -11.30 2.81 -4.24
N ILE A 89 -11.43 4.06 -4.71
CA ILE A 89 -12.27 4.38 -5.88
C ILE A 89 -11.72 3.71 -7.15
N CYS A 90 -10.41 3.79 -7.36
CA CYS A 90 -9.76 3.19 -8.53
C CYS A 90 -10.01 1.67 -8.59
N LEU A 91 -9.93 0.99 -7.45
CA LEU A 91 -10.22 -0.44 -7.34
C LEU A 91 -11.68 -0.79 -7.61
N ILE A 92 -12.62 0.02 -7.12
CA ILE A 92 -14.06 -0.19 -7.40
C ILE A 92 -14.33 -0.10 -8.90
N VAL A 93 -13.70 0.85 -9.59
CA VAL A 93 -13.83 1.00 -11.05
C VAL A 93 -13.24 -0.19 -11.79
N GLU A 94 -12.02 -0.62 -11.41
CA GLU A 94 -11.35 -1.76 -12.05
C GLU A 94 -12.16 -3.07 -11.86
N ASN A 95 -12.68 -3.32 -10.65
CA ASN A 95 -13.54 -4.47 -10.36
C ASN A 95 -14.88 -4.43 -11.11
N LYS A 96 -15.51 -3.25 -11.23
CA LYS A 96 -16.75 -3.09 -12.02
C LYS A 96 -16.52 -3.39 -13.49
N LYS A 97 -15.36 -2.99 -14.05
CA LYS A 97 -15.00 -3.26 -15.44
C LYS A 97 -14.87 -4.76 -15.72
N ILE A 98 -14.15 -5.48 -14.86
CA ILE A 98 -14.01 -6.94 -14.96
C ILE A 98 -15.37 -7.64 -14.86
N LEU A 99 -16.23 -7.22 -13.92
CA LEU A 99 -17.58 -7.77 -13.77
C LEU A 99 -18.45 -7.52 -15.01
N SER A 100 -18.34 -6.34 -15.63
CA SER A 100 -19.09 -6.00 -16.85
C SER A 100 -18.64 -6.81 -18.07
N GLU A 101 -17.34 -7.05 -18.22
CA GLU A 101 -16.80 -7.91 -19.29
C GLU A 101 -17.22 -9.38 -19.11
N PHE A 102 -17.30 -9.86 -17.86
CA PHE A 102 -17.80 -11.21 -17.59
C PHE A 102 -19.29 -11.36 -17.94
N LYS A 103 -20.11 -10.36 -17.60
CA LYS A 103 -21.56 -10.40 -17.83
C LYS A 103 -21.95 -10.28 -19.32
N LEU A 104 -21.07 -9.74 -20.17
CA LEU A 104 -21.28 -9.64 -21.63
C LEU A 104 -20.84 -10.89 -22.40
N ASN A 105 -20.06 -11.78 -21.77
CA ASN A 105 -19.61 -13.04 -22.36
C ASN A 105 -20.48 -14.25 -21.95
N LEU A 106 -21.66 -14.00 -21.36
CA LEU A 106 -22.59 -14.99 -20.82
C LEU A 106 -23.98 -14.75 -21.42
#